data_AF-A0AAW8JE67-F1
#
_entry.id   AF-A0AAW8JE67-F1
#
_cell.length_a   1.000
_cell.length_b   1.000
_cell.length_c   1.000
_cell.angle_alpha   90.00
_cell.angle_beta   90.00
_cell.angle_gamma   90.00
#
_symmetry.space_group_name_H-M   'P 1'
#
loop_
_entity.id
_entity.type
_entity.pdbx_description
1 polymer ?
#
loop_
_entity_poly.entity_id
_entity_poly.type
_entity_poly.pdbx_seq_one_letter_code
_entity_poly.pdbx_strand_id
1 'polypeptide(L)'
;ATEQDSILISAQQFAEECGIKVNSAYKQIELASKKLVDRSFSYTNEKGKKVYSNWVIDATYEDAGVNLRFTAVVLMMLKILDKYNPYTRYKKDVVLKLKKDYSIDFYHLAKKSEKLGSFELTIDSMFIEFGLPESYRDLRNLKRRVLKDPIDEINKYTDIDLTYEPIKKGRSVVGFKFTVREKTKHKTITVQGRDPNTVDMFFEMSDSQINMFGNQLSKLPELGKYAVGNEGYEALASRLKDMLKDPEKQKLLVPHLKKLGFNPKSS
;
A
#
# COMPACT_ATOMS: atom_id res chain seq x y z
N ALA A 1 8.30 -25.19 -14.64
CA ALA A 1 9.02 -23.97 -15.04
C ALA A 1 10.50 -24.27 -15.25
N THR A 2 10.83 -24.68 -16.46
CA THR A 2 12.16 -24.73 -17.08
C THR A 2 12.23 -23.64 -18.16
N GLU A 3 13.38 -23.44 -18.80
CA GLU A 3 13.56 -22.48 -19.90
C GLU A 3 12.74 -22.82 -21.16
N GLN A 4 12.23 -24.06 -21.25
CA GLN A 4 11.34 -24.49 -22.33
C GLN A 4 9.88 -24.13 -22.06
N ASP A 5 9.52 -23.85 -20.81
CA ASP A 5 8.14 -23.54 -20.45
C ASP A 5 7.84 -22.08 -20.78
N SER A 6 6.84 -21.85 -21.63
CA SER A 6 6.30 -20.51 -21.89
C SER A 6 5.23 -20.14 -20.87
N ILE A 7 5.25 -18.90 -20.42
CA ILE A 7 4.23 -18.31 -19.53
C ILE A 7 3.42 -17.31 -20.34
N LEU A 8 2.12 -17.60 -20.51
CA LEU A 8 1.18 -16.71 -21.18
C LEU A 8 0.74 -15.59 -20.24
N ILE A 9 0.95 -14.34 -20.65
CA ILE A 9 0.32 -13.17 -20.07
C ILE A 9 -0.87 -12.79 -20.95
N SER A 10 -2.07 -13.17 -20.51
CA SER A 10 -3.31 -12.87 -21.23
C SER A 10 -3.62 -11.38 -21.20
N ALA A 11 -3.91 -10.80 -22.36
CA ALA A 11 -4.32 -9.40 -22.45
C ALA A 11 -5.68 -9.16 -21.78
N GLN A 12 -6.59 -10.14 -21.82
CA GLN A 12 -7.88 -10.06 -21.14
C GLN A 12 -7.70 -9.99 -19.63
N GLN A 13 -6.93 -10.92 -19.06
CA GLN A 13 -6.68 -10.94 -17.62
C GLN A 13 -5.93 -9.68 -17.17
N PHE A 14 -4.92 -9.25 -17.93
CA PHE A 14 -4.21 -8.00 -17.64
C PHE A 14 -5.13 -6.78 -17.69
N ALA A 15 -6.05 -6.72 -18.64
CA ALA A 15 -7.02 -5.64 -18.76
C ALA A 15 -7.93 -5.55 -17.52
N GLU A 16 -8.44 -6.70 -17.08
CA GLU A 16 -9.27 -6.82 -15.88
C GLU A 16 -8.52 -6.37 -14.62
N GLU A 17 -7.31 -6.90 -14.41
CA GLU A 17 -6.52 -6.62 -13.22
C GLU A 17 -6.03 -5.17 -13.14
N CYS A 18 -5.70 -4.57 -14.29
CA CYS A 18 -5.27 -3.18 -14.37
C CYS A 18 -6.42 -2.17 -14.48
N GLY A 19 -7.66 -2.64 -14.66
CA GLY A 19 -8.84 -1.79 -14.88
C GLY A 19 -8.75 -0.96 -16.17
N ILE A 20 -8.24 -1.56 -17.26
CA ILE A 20 -8.08 -0.90 -18.57
C ILE A 20 -8.86 -1.63 -19.67
N LYS A 21 -9.01 -0.99 -20.83
CA LYS A 21 -9.64 -1.62 -22.00
C LYS A 21 -8.72 -2.70 -22.60
N VAL A 22 -9.29 -3.82 -23.05
CA VAL A 22 -8.55 -4.95 -23.65
C VAL A 22 -7.64 -4.52 -24.81
N ASN A 23 -8.12 -3.68 -25.72
CA ASN A 23 -7.29 -3.18 -26.83
C ASN A 23 -6.07 -2.37 -26.34
N SER A 24 -6.23 -1.65 -25.23
CA SER A 24 -5.11 -0.93 -24.59
C SER A 24 -4.17 -1.91 -23.89
N ALA A 25 -4.69 -2.98 -23.27
CA ALA A 25 -3.90 -4.01 -22.63
C ALA A 25 -2.96 -4.70 -23.63
N TYR A 26 -3.46 -5.12 -24.80
CA TYR A 26 -2.62 -5.72 -25.85
C TYR A 26 -1.42 -4.85 -26.18
N LYS A 27 -1.67 -3.58 -26.53
CA LYS A 27 -0.61 -2.64 -26.89
C LYS A 27 0.39 -2.42 -25.75
N GLN A 28 -0.08 -2.37 -24.50
CA GLN A 28 0.77 -2.15 -23.34
C GLN A 28 1.64 -3.37 -23.02
N ILE A 29 1.07 -4.58 -23.05
CA ILE A 29 1.81 -5.82 -22.85
C ILE A 29 2.82 -5.99 -23.99
N GLU A 30 2.44 -5.68 -25.23
CA GLU A 30 3.35 -5.77 -26.36
C GLU A 30 4.59 -4.89 -26.15
N LEU A 31 4.37 -3.62 -25.84
CA LEU A 31 5.45 -2.66 -25.55
C LEU A 31 6.28 -3.06 -24.32
N ALA A 32 5.64 -3.61 -23.28
CA ALA A 32 6.31 -4.05 -22.07
C ALA A 32 7.19 -5.28 -22.33
N SER A 33 6.69 -6.26 -23.08
CA SER A 33 7.41 -7.49 -23.44
C SER A 33 8.63 -7.18 -24.30
N LYS A 34 8.51 -6.27 -25.28
CA LYS A 34 9.66 -5.79 -26.06
C LYS A 34 10.74 -5.18 -25.16
N LYS A 35 10.35 -4.27 -24.27
CA LYS A 35 11.29 -3.67 -23.30
C LYS A 35 11.92 -4.70 -22.37
N LEU A 36 11.20 -5.76 -22.02
CA LEU A 36 11.70 -6.80 -21.14
C LEU A 36 12.77 -7.65 -21.83
N VAL A 37 12.58 -7.96 -23.12
CA VAL A 37 13.57 -8.64 -23.97
C VAL A 37 14.84 -7.80 -24.11
N ASP A 38 14.70 -6.49 -24.30
CA ASP A 38 15.84 -5.57 -24.46
C ASP A 38 16.65 -5.34 -23.17
N ARG A 39 16.13 -5.79 -22.00
CA ARG A 39 16.78 -5.58 -20.70
C ARG A 39 17.65 -6.78 -20.31
N SER A 40 18.81 -6.44 -19.78
CA SER A 40 19.70 -7.37 -19.08
C SER A 40 20.01 -6.87 -17.68
N PHE A 41 20.53 -7.76 -16.85
CA PHE A 41 21.05 -7.45 -15.53
C PHE A 41 22.41 -8.10 -15.34
N SER A 42 23.13 -7.67 -14.30
CA SER A 42 24.38 -8.30 -13.91
C SER A 42 24.44 -8.53 -12.42
N TYR A 43 25.14 -9.58 -12.01
CA TYR A 43 25.37 -9.90 -10.60
C TYR A 43 26.76 -10.50 -10.42
N THR A 44 27.25 -10.49 -9.19
CA THR A 44 28.49 -11.17 -8.82
C THR A 44 28.16 -12.57 -8.33
N ASN A 45 28.72 -13.60 -8.95
CA ASN A 45 28.51 -14.98 -8.52
C ASN A 45 29.34 -15.33 -7.29
N GLU A 46 29.13 -16.53 -6.74
CA GLU A 46 29.83 -17.05 -5.55
C GLU A 46 31.37 -17.08 -5.71
N LYS A 47 31.86 -17.09 -6.96
CA LYS A 47 33.30 -17.04 -7.30
C LYS A 47 33.85 -15.62 -7.44
N GLY A 48 33.07 -14.60 -7.08
CA GLY A 48 33.45 -13.18 -7.21
C GLY A 48 33.51 -12.68 -8.65
N LYS A 49 32.98 -13.43 -9.64
CA LYS A 49 32.99 -13.03 -11.05
C LYS A 49 31.67 -12.38 -11.43
N LYS A 50 31.76 -11.32 -12.24
CA LYS A 50 30.59 -10.63 -12.80
C LYS A 50 29.95 -11.48 -13.90
N VAL A 51 28.65 -11.69 -13.79
CA VAL A 51 27.81 -12.42 -14.74
C VAL A 51 26.81 -11.45 -15.33
N TYR A 52 26.59 -11.53 -16.64
CA TYR A 52 25.53 -10.80 -17.35
C TYR A 52 24.46 -11.79 -17.79
N SER A 53 23.18 -11.43 -17.63
CA SER A 53 22.06 -12.29 -18.00
C SER A 53 20.87 -11.46 -18.44
N ASN A 54 20.02 -12.03 -19.29
CA ASN A 54 18.77 -11.42 -19.72
C ASN A 54 17.62 -11.81 -18.81
N TRP A 55 16.59 -10.98 -18.76
CA TRP A 55 15.38 -11.28 -17.99
C TRP A 55 14.58 -12.42 -18.62
N VAL A 56 14.41 -12.37 -19.94
CA VAL A 56 13.71 -13.37 -20.74
C VAL A 56 14.62 -13.87 -21.87
N ILE A 57 14.35 -15.08 -22.32
CA ILE A 57 14.95 -15.68 -23.51
C ILE A 57 14.30 -15.05 -24.74
N ASP A 58 12.97 -15.06 -24.80
CA ASP A 58 12.18 -14.45 -25.86
C ASP A 58 10.74 -14.13 -25.40
N ALA A 59 10.03 -13.44 -26.28
CA ALA A 59 8.63 -13.12 -26.17
C ALA A 59 7.92 -13.40 -27.51
N THR A 60 6.87 -14.21 -27.49
CA THR A 60 6.04 -14.53 -28.67
C THR A 60 4.69 -13.85 -28.54
N TYR A 61 4.33 -13.04 -29.53
CA TYR A 61 3.04 -12.36 -29.59
C TYR A 61 2.00 -13.29 -30.20
N GLU A 62 0.89 -13.48 -29.49
CA GLU A 62 -0.21 -14.35 -29.88
C GLU A 62 -1.53 -13.57 -29.85
N ASP A 63 -2.58 -14.11 -30.48
CA ASP A 63 -3.90 -13.48 -30.50
C ASP A 63 -4.48 -13.19 -29.12
N ALA A 64 -4.09 -13.96 -28.10
CA ALA A 64 -4.60 -13.87 -26.72
C ALA A 64 -3.73 -13.04 -25.76
N GLY A 65 -2.49 -12.68 -26.16
CA GLY A 65 -1.54 -11.99 -25.29
C GLY A 65 -0.08 -12.22 -25.70
N VAL A 66 0.81 -12.35 -24.72
CA VAL A 66 2.24 -12.59 -24.97
C VAL A 66 2.74 -13.78 -24.17
N ASN A 67 3.38 -14.73 -24.84
CA ASN A 67 4.10 -15.83 -24.23
C ASN A 67 5.54 -15.41 -23.93
N LEU A 68 5.98 -15.58 -22.69
CA LEU A 68 7.35 -15.26 -22.25
C LEU A 68 8.07 -16.54 -21.83
N ARG A 69 9.32 -16.69 -22.26
CA ARG A 69 10.24 -17.70 -21.70
C ARG A 69 11.31 -17.03 -20.87
N PHE A 70 11.48 -17.46 -19.63
CA PHE A 70 12.45 -16.88 -18.70
C PHE A 70 13.77 -17.64 -18.71
N THR A 71 14.87 -16.94 -18.47
CA THR A 71 16.19 -17.57 -18.31
C THR A 71 16.24 -18.42 -17.04
N ALA A 72 17.10 -19.43 -17.00
CA ALA A 72 17.25 -20.33 -15.85
C ALA A 72 17.58 -19.57 -14.57
N VAL A 73 18.39 -18.51 -14.66
CA VAL A 73 18.75 -17.65 -13.53
C VAL A 73 17.52 -16.95 -12.97
N VAL A 74 16.66 -16.38 -13.82
CA VAL A 74 15.43 -15.70 -13.37
C VAL A 74 14.43 -16.70 -12.80
N LEU A 75 14.24 -17.85 -13.44
CA LEU A 75 13.38 -18.93 -12.91
C LEU A 75 13.88 -19.42 -11.55
N MET A 76 15.19 -19.54 -11.38
CA MET A 76 15.81 -19.89 -10.11
C MET A 76 15.56 -18.79 -9.08
N MET A 77 15.79 -17.52 -9.42
CA MET A 77 15.54 -16.39 -8.52
C MET A 77 14.08 -16.37 -8.05
N LEU A 78 13.10 -16.51 -8.96
CA LEU A 78 11.68 -16.53 -8.61
C LEU A 78 11.33 -17.67 -7.64
N LYS A 79 11.93 -18.86 -7.80
CA LYS A 79 11.71 -20.00 -6.90
C LYS A 79 12.44 -19.85 -5.56
N ILE A 80 13.68 -19.39 -5.57
CA ILE A 80 14.51 -19.24 -4.36
C ILE A 80 13.99 -18.09 -3.49
N LEU A 81 13.63 -16.95 -4.09
CA LEU A 81 13.04 -15.81 -3.37
C LEU A 81 11.78 -16.25 -2.62
N ASP A 82 10.89 -17.00 -3.26
CA ASP A 82 9.66 -17.47 -2.61
C ASP A 82 9.95 -18.41 -1.42
N LYS A 83 10.98 -19.25 -1.53
CA LYS A 83 11.36 -20.20 -0.47
C LYS A 83 12.05 -19.53 0.73
N TYR A 84 13.02 -18.64 0.50
CA TYR A 84 13.87 -18.09 1.56
C TYR A 84 13.46 -16.69 2.03
N ASN A 85 12.63 -15.99 1.26
CA ASN A 85 12.13 -14.67 1.62
C ASN A 85 10.59 -14.59 1.51
N PRO A 86 9.85 -15.47 2.21
CA PRO A 86 8.37 -15.46 2.19
C PRO A 86 7.78 -14.17 2.76
N TYR A 87 8.59 -13.39 3.47
CA TYR A 87 8.22 -12.11 4.10
C TYR A 87 8.10 -10.96 3.09
N THR A 88 8.58 -11.15 1.86
CA THR A 88 8.51 -10.17 0.77
C THR A 88 7.37 -10.53 -0.18
N ARG A 89 6.19 -10.84 0.39
CA ARG A 89 4.98 -11.12 -0.38
C ARG A 89 4.09 -9.88 -0.39
N TYR A 90 3.88 -9.32 -1.57
CA TYR A 90 2.97 -8.21 -1.76
C TYR A 90 1.68 -8.70 -2.35
N LYS A 91 0.57 -8.07 -1.93
CA LYS A 91 -0.68 -8.29 -2.62
C LYS A 91 -0.60 -7.64 -4.00
N LYS A 92 -0.93 -8.42 -5.03
CA LYS A 92 -0.89 -7.98 -6.43
C LYS A 92 -1.69 -6.69 -6.66
N ASP A 93 -2.86 -6.57 -6.04
CA ASP A 93 -3.73 -5.40 -6.14
C ASP A 93 -3.10 -4.12 -5.58
N VAL A 94 -2.16 -4.22 -4.63
CA VAL A 94 -1.40 -3.07 -4.13
C VAL A 94 -0.35 -2.65 -5.15
N VAL A 95 0.42 -3.61 -5.68
CA VAL A 95 1.48 -3.33 -6.67
C VAL A 95 0.91 -2.71 -7.93
N LEU A 96 -0.24 -3.19 -8.42
CA LEU A 96 -0.91 -2.66 -9.62
C LEU A 96 -1.41 -1.21 -9.46
N LYS A 97 -1.56 -0.72 -8.23
CA LYS A 97 -1.94 0.68 -7.95
C LYS A 97 -0.76 1.63 -7.96
N LEU A 98 0.47 1.13 -7.77
CA LEU A 98 1.70 1.92 -7.77
C LEU A 98 2.18 2.16 -9.20
N LYS A 99 2.06 3.40 -9.68
CA LYS A 99 2.32 3.78 -11.07
C LYS A 99 3.46 4.79 -11.20
N LYS A 100 3.94 5.39 -10.11
CA LYS A 100 5.11 6.27 -10.14
C LYS A 100 6.39 5.45 -10.17
N ASP A 101 7.39 6.01 -10.85
CA ASP A 101 8.75 5.51 -10.81
C ASP A 101 9.20 5.39 -9.34
N TYR A 102 9.96 4.35 -9.01
CA TYR A 102 10.51 4.10 -7.67
C TYR A 102 9.49 3.76 -6.56
N SER A 103 8.17 3.88 -6.79
CA SER A 103 7.15 3.51 -5.78
C SER A 103 7.27 2.05 -5.37
N ILE A 104 7.45 1.16 -6.34
CA ILE A 104 7.59 -0.28 -6.06
C ILE A 104 8.88 -0.54 -5.29
N ASP A 105 9.98 0.15 -5.62
CA ASP A 105 11.27 -0.02 -4.94
C ASP A 105 11.21 0.45 -3.48
N PHE A 106 10.63 1.62 -3.22
CA PHE A 106 10.42 2.12 -1.85
C PHE A 106 9.46 1.25 -1.06
N TYR A 107 8.36 0.82 -1.68
CA TYR A 107 7.42 -0.09 -1.04
C TYR A 107 8.10 -1.43 -0.71
N HIS A 108 8.97 -1.92 -1.59
CA HIS A 108 9.73 -3.13 -1.37
C HIS A 108 10.63 -3.03 -0.14
N LEU A 109 11.44 -1.96 -0.08
CA LEU A 109 12.34 -1.70 1.05
C LEU A 109 11.57 -1.47 2.36
N ALA A 110 10.45 -0.75 2.29
CA ALA A 110 9.60 -0.51 3.46
C ALA A 110 9.02 -1.80 4.04
N LYS A 111 8.47 -2.68 3.19
CA LYS A 111 7.94 -3.97 3.66
C LYS A 111 9.03 -4.92 4.16
N LYS A 112 10.21 -4.92 3.53
CA LYS A 112 11.38 -5.68 4.01
C LYS A 112 11.78 -5.24 5.43
N SER A 113 11.66 -3.95 5.72
CA SER A 113 12.01 -3.34 7.01
C SER A 113 10.80 -3.09 7.92
N GLU A 114 9.63 -3.64 7.62
CA GLU A 114 8.38 -3.37 8.34
C GLU A 114 8.49 -3.75 9.83
N LYS A 115 9.09 -4.91 10.13
CA LYS A 115 9.35 -5.35 11.51
C LYS A 115 10.34 -4.45 12.27
N LEU A 116 11.28 -3.84 11.55
CA LEU A 116 12.26 -2.92 12.13
C LEU A 116 11.67 -1.51 12.30
N GLY A 117 10.59 -1.20 11.59
CA GLY A 117 9.90 0.10 11.60
C GLY A 117 10.67 1.23 10.91
N SER A 118 11.87 0.98 10.40
CA SER A 118 12.65 1.99 9.67
C SER A 118 13.77 1.38 8.82
N PHE A 119 14.28 2.17 7.87
CA PHE A 119 15.50 1.88 7.11
C PHE A 119 16.20 3.17 6.71
N GLU A 120 17.49 3.09 6.39
CA GLU A 120 18.28 4.23 5.92
C GLU A 120 18.83 3.95 4.53
N LEU A 121 18.85 4.99 3.70
CA LEU A 121 19.44 4.95 2.36
C LEU A 121 20.31 6.19 2.17
N THR A 122 21.57 5.97 1.83
CA THR A 122 22.43 7.06 1.35
C THR A 122 21.99 7.48 -0.05
N ILE A 123 22.30 8.72 -0.44
CA ILE A 123 22.01 9.19 -1.81
C ILE A 123 22.72 8.28 -2.82
N ASP A 124 23.98 7.91 -2.58
CA ASP A 124 24.72 7.03 -3.50
C ASP A 124 24.11 5.62 -3.59
N SER A 125 23.65 5.07 -2.47
CA SER A 125 22.90 3.81 -2.46
C SER A 125 21.63 3.91 -3.31
N MET A 126 20.87 5.01 -3.23
CA MET A 126 19.68 5.19 -4.06
C MET A 126 20.01 5.18 -5.56
N PHE A 127 21.12 5.80 -5.96
CA PHE A 127 21.56 5.81 -7.36
C PHE A 127 21.88 4.41 -7.88
N ILE A 128 22.52 3.59 -7.04
CA ILE A 128 22.90 2.22 -7.39
C ILE A 128 21.68 1.30 -7.37
N GLU A 129 20.89 1.34 -6.29
CA GLU A 129 19.78 0.42 -6.07
C GLU A 129 18.59 0.70 -6.99
N PHE A 130 18.28 1.98 -7.26
CA PHE A 130 17.15 2.35 -8.11
C PHE A 130 17.53 2.69 -9.54
N GLY A 131 18.84 2.66 -9.88
CA GLY A 131 19.33 3.04 -11.20
C GLY A 131 18.98 4.48 -11.57
N LEU A 132 19.14 5.42 -10.64
CA LEU A 132 18.75 6.81 -10.87
C LEU A 132 19.61 7.47 -11.95
N PRO A 133 19.03 8.32 -12.82
CA PRO A 133 19.80 9.09 -13.78
C PRO A 133 20.62 10.18 -13.09
N GLU A 134 21.81 10.50 -13.62
CA GLU A 134 22.69 11.56 -13.07
C GLU A 134 22.01 12.92 -12.92
N SER A 135 21.00 13.22 -13.74
CA SER A 135 20.18 14.44 -13.61
C SER A 135 19.48 14.59 -12.24
N TYR A 136 19.34 13.50 -11.48
CA TYR A 136 18.74 13.50 -10.15
C TYR A 136 19.76 13.78 -9.04
N ARG A 137 21.04 14.04 -9.36
CA ARG A 137 22.02 14.51 -8.37
C ARG A 137 21.66 15.91 -7.86
N ASP A 138 20.90 16.69 -8.64
CA ASP A 138 20.21 17.88 -8.12
C ASP A 138 19.17 17.43 -7.08
N LEU A 139 19.40 17.82 -5.82
CA LEU A 139 18.54 17.49 -4.69
C LEU A 139 17.06 17.88 -4.88
N ARG A 140 16.75 18.90 -5.69
CA ARG A 140 15.36 19.27 -5.99
C ARG A 140 14.68 18.21 -6.84
N ASN A 141 15.39 17.67 -7.83
CA ASN A 141 14.89 16.57 -8.66
C ASN A 141 14.75 15.29 -7.85
N LEU A 142 15.77 14.93 -7.06
CA LEU A 142 15.73 13.78 -6.16
C LEU A 142 14.52 13.86 -5.22
N LYS A 143 14.36 14.99 -4.52
CA LYS A 143 13.26 15.18 -3.57
C LYS A 143 11.90 15.10 -4.23
N ARG A 144 11.72 15.68 -5.43
CA ARG A 144 10.42 15.67 -6.10
C ARG A 144 10.09 14.31 -6.70
N ARG A 145 10.99 13.79 -7.55
CA ARG A 145 10.72 12.63 -8.42
C ARG A 145 10.99 11.28 -7.76
N VAL A 146 11.97 11.22 -6.86
CA VAL A 146 12.39 9.96 -6.23
C VAL A 146 11.78 9.83 -4.85
N LEU A 147 11.66 10.92 -4.08
CA LEU A 147 11.12 10.85 -2.72
C LEU A 147 9.63 11.20 -2.68
N LYS A 148 9.25 12.42 -3.04
CA LYS A 148 7.90 12.92 -2.83
C LYS A 148 6.84 12.17 -3.62
N ASP A 149 6.95 12.17 -4.96
CA ASP A 149 5.94 11.54 -5.82
C ASP A 149 5.70 10.05 -5.46
N PRO A 150 6.75 9.24 -5.20
CA PRO A 150 6.57 7.82 -4.86
C PRO A 150 6.04 7.59 -3.44
N ILE A 151 6.52 8.36 -2.46
CA ILE A 151 6.08 8.23 -1.06
C ILE A 151 4.62 8.67 -0.91
N ASP A 152 4.22 9.75 -1.56
CA ASP A 152 2.82 10.19 -1.58
C ASP A 152 1.91 9.11 -2.20
N GLU A 153 2.37 8.42 -3.24
CA GLU A 153 1.63 7.31 -3.85
C GLU A 153 1.51 6.09 -2.92
N ILE A 154 2.60 5.71 -2.25
CA ILE A 154 2.63 4.62 -1.27
C ILE A 154 1.64 4.92 -0.14
N ASN A 155 1.73 6.13 0.44
CA ASN A 155 0.86 6.58 1.52
C ASN A 155 -0.60 6.68 1.09
N LYS A 156 -0.90 6.77 -0.21
CA LYS A 156 -2.27 6.80 -0.70
C LYS A 156 -2.86 5.41 -0.95
N TYR A 157 -2.08 4.48 -1.51
CA TYR A 157 -2.64 3.25 -2.09
C TYR A 157 -2.22 1.95 -1.38
N THR A 158 -1.32 2.01 -0.41
CA THR A 158 -0.79 0.82 0.28
C THR A 158 -1.26 0.73 1.73
N ASP A 159 -0.98 -0.42 2.35
CA ASP A 159 -1.21 -0.74 3.76
C ASP A 159 -0.22 -0.08 4.72
N ILE A 160 0.75 0.70 4.23
CA ILE A 160 1.75 1.36 5.05
C ILE A 160 1.73 2.88 4.87
N ASP A 161 2.21 3.57 5.90
CA ASP A 161 2.65 4.96 5.85
C ASP A 161 4.18 5.01 5.93
N LEU A 162 4.76 5.77 5.02
CA LEU A 162 6.17 5.99 4.85
C LEU A 162 6.47 7.48 4.99
N THR A 163 7.33 7.82 5.94
CA THR A 163 7.83 9.20 6.14
C THR A 163 9.35 9.19 6.12
N TYR A 164 9.97 10.32 5.81
CA TYR A 164 11.43 10.40 5.72
C TYR A 164 12.00 11.68 6.33
N GLU A 165 13.20 11.55 6.88
CA GLU A 165 13.99 12.66 7.41
C GLU A 165 15.41 12.67 6.81
N PRO A 166 16.00 13.84 6.53
CA PRO A 166 17.33 13.92 5.94
C PRO A 166 18.42 13.61 6.97
N ILE A 167 19.35 12.72 6.61
CA ILE A 167 20.58 12.48 7.35
C ILE A 167 21.63 13.49 6.86
N LYS A 168 22.19 14.28 7.76
CA LYS A 168 23.16 15.34 7.43
C LYS A 168 24.57 15.00 7.90
N LYS A 169 25.55 15.39 7.09
CA LYS A 169 26.97 15.48 7.46
C LYS A 169 27.41 16.93 7.31
N GLY A 170 27.44 17.65 8.42
CA GLY A 170 27.58 19.11 8.41
C GLY A 170 26.38 19.78 7.74
N ARG A 171 26.63 20.60 6.71
CA ARG A 171 25.57 21.29 5.95
C ARG A 171 24.95 20.43 4.84
N SER A 172 25.59 19.34 4.46
CA SER A 172 25.19 18.51 3.32
C SER A 172 24.26 17.37 3.75
N VAL A 173 23.24 17.08 2.95
CA VAL A 173 22.40 15.88 3.10
C VAL A 173 23.14 14.72 2.44
N VAL A 174 23.36 13.64 3.18
CA VAL A 174 24.08 12.45 2.70
C VAL A 174 23.16 11.25 2.47
N GLY A 175 21.95 11.29 3.02
CA GLY A 175 20.98 10.23 2.91
C GLY A 175 19.66 10.60 3.56
N PHE A 176 18.79 9.60 3.68
CA PHE A 176 17.48 9.73 4.28
C PHE A 176 17.20 8.52 5.17
N LYS A 177 16.64 8.79 6.33
CA LYS A 177 16.06 7.77 7.19
C LYS A 177 14.55 7.74 6.94
N PHE A 178 14.05 6.55 6.65
CA PHE A 178 12.66 6.27 6.37
C PHE A 178 12.04 5.57 7.56
N THR A 179 10.90 6.07 8.02
CA THR A 179 10.10 5.44 9.08
C THR A 179 8.89 4.78 8.43
N VAL A 180 8.68 3.51 8.73
CA VAL A 180 7.61 2.67 8.21
C VAL A 180 6.60 2.44 9.32
N ARG A 181 5.32 2.70 9.04
CA ARG A 181 4.21 2.42 9.96
C ARG A 181 3.15 1.62 9.22
N GLU A 182 2.68 0.54 9.83
CA GLU A 182 1.50 -0.16 9.32
C GLU A 182 0.29 0.74 9.56
N LYS A 183 -0.54 0.92 8.53
CA LYS A 183 -1.83 1.56 8.72
C LYS A 183 -2.69 0.59 9.51
N THR A 184 -3.13 1.03 10.69
CA THR A 184 -4.21 0.35 11.41
C THR A 184 -5.41 0.30 10.48
N LYS A 185 -5.63 -0.87 9.87
CA LYS A 185 -6.88 -1.16 9.19
C LYS A 185 -7.95 -1.09 10.27
N HIS A 186 -8.73 -0.01 10.31
CA HIS A 186 -10.10 -0.14 10.76
C HIS A 186 -10.67 -1.24 9.87
N LYS A 187 -10.89 -2.43 10.45
CA LYS A 187 -11.48 -3.55 9.74
C LYS A 187 -12.86 -3.10 9.29
N THR A 188 -12.98 -2.57 8.07
CA THR A 188 -14.25 -2.62 7.37
C THR A 188 -14.45 -4.09 7.07
N ILE A 189 -15.19 -4.78 7.95
CA ILE A 189 -15.61 -6.14 7.72
C ILE A 189 -16.53 -6.08 6.50
N THR A 190 -16.01 -6.33 5.30
CA THR A 190 -16.84 -6.70 4.16
C THR A 190 -17.37 -8.11 4.45
N VAL A 191 -18.48 -8.19 5.18
CA VAL A 191 -19.25 -9.44 5.28
C VAL A 191 -19.87 -9.67 3.92
N GLN A 192 -19.30 -10.60 3.15
CA GLN A 192 -20.02 -11.19 2.03
C GLN A 192 -21.25 -11.91 2.60
N GLY A 193 -22.44 -11.43 2.22
CA GLY A 193 -23.74 -11.95 2.64
C GLY A 193 -24.43 -11.08 3.70
N ARG A 194 -25.10 -10.00 3.27
CA ARG A 194 -26.04 -9.25 4.12
C ARG A 194 -27.27 -8.84 3.30
N ASP A 195 -28.43 -9.00 3.95
CA ASP A 195 -29.78 -8.73 3.47
C ASP A 195 -29.93 -7.30 2.91
N PRO A 196 -30.49 -7.10 1.70
CA PRO A 196 -30.65 -5.79 1.07
C PRO A 196 -31.50 -4.77 1.87
N ASN A 197 -32.18 -5.17 2.95
CA ASN A 197 -33.00 -4.27 3.76
C ASN A 197 -32.37 -3.79 5.08
N THR A 198 -31.11 -4.14 5.39
CA THR A 198 -30.46 -3.64 6.62
C THR A 198 -29.47 -2.53 6.29
N VAL A 199 -29.83 -1.27 6.52
CA VAL A 199 -28.90 -0.15 6.39
C VAL A 199 -27.91 -0.20 7.56
N ASP A 200 -26.70 -0.69 7.32
CA ASP A 200 -25.58 -0.61 8.26
C ASP A 200 -25.13 0.87 8.39
N MET A 201 -25.81 1.63 9.24
CA MET A 201 -25.54 3.05 9.53
C MET A 201 -24.47 3.23 10.60
N PHE A 202 -23.26 2.67 10.40
CA PHE A 202 -22.12 3.09 11.21
C PHE A 202 -21.55 4.39 10.64
N PHE A 203 -21.39 5.39 11.48
CA PHE A 203 -20.85 6.69 11.11
C PHE A 203 -19.49 6.88 11.78
N GLU A 204 -18.45 7.00 10.98
CA GLU A 204 -17.14 7.40 11.48
C GLU A 204 -17.24 8.84 12.02
N MET A 205 -16.76 9.05 13.25
CA MET A 205 -16.76 10.33 13.94
C MET A 205 -15.33 10.70 14.33
N SER A 206 -14.97 11.97 14.16
CA SER A 206 -13.72 12.51 14.70
C SER A 206 -13.74 12.54 16.24
N ASP A 207 -12.56 12.56 16.88
CA ASP A 207 -12.45 12.62 18.34
C ASP A 207 -13.16 13.85 18.94
N SER A 208 -13.23 14.97 18.20
CA SER A 208 -13.98 16.16 18.62
C SER A 208 -15.49 15.93 18.58
N GLN A 209 -16.01 15.28 17.54
CA GLN A 209 -17.42 14.88 17.44
C GLN A 209 -17.79 13.87 18.52
N ILE A 210 -16.96 12.85 18.75
CA ILE A 210 -17.16 11.85 19.80
C ILE A 210 -17.24 12.54 21.16
N ASN A 211 -16.32 13.47 21.44
CA ASN A 211 -16.34 14.21 22.70
C ASN A 211 -17.58 15.09 22.85
N MET A 212 -17.95 15.82 21.80
CA MET A 212 -19.13 16.70 21.79
C MET A 212 -20.41 15.90 22.02
N PHE A 213 -20.67 14.88 21.20
CA PHE A 213 -21.89 14.08 21.30
C PHE A 213 -21.90 13.20 22.55
N GLY A 214 -20.78 12.62 22.97
CA GLY A 214 -20.72 11.84 24.21
C GLY A 214 -21.10 12.66 25.45
N ASN A 215 -20.66 13.93 25.52
CA ASN A 215 -21.02 14.84 26.59
C ASN A 215 -22.49 15.33 26.51
N GLN A 216 -23.06 15.44 25.31
CA GLN A 216 -24.47 15.80 25.13
C GLN A 216 -25.39 14.62 25.46
N LEU A 217 -25.02 13.41 25.03
CA LEU A 217 -25.78 12.19 25.26
C LEU A 217 -25.84 11.83 26.75
N SER A 218 -24.78 12.08 27.53
CA SER A 218 -24.80 11.78 28.97
C SER A 218 -25.85 12.59 29.74
N LYS A 219 -26.24 13.76 29.23
CA LYS A 219 -27.27 14.62 29.83
C LYS A 219 -28.70 14.23 29.44
N LEU A 220 -28.87 13.27 28.52
CA LEU A 220 -30.20 12.80 28.13
C LEU A 220 -30.74 11.80 29.16
N PRO A 221 -31.92 12.05 29.77
CA PRO A 221 -32.53 11.12 30.72
C PRO A 221 -32.73 9.71 30.14
N GLU A 222 -33.03 9.62 28.83
CA GLU A 222 -33.23 8.37 28.08
C GLU A 222 -32.01 7.43 28.10
N LEU A 223 -30.81 7.99 28.33
CA LEU A 223 -29.53 7.26 28.33
C LEU A 223 -28.98 6.99 29.73
N GLY A 224 -29.71 7.40 30.78
CA GLY A 224 -29.36 7.09 32.18
C GLY A 224 -29.30 5.59 32.47
N LYS A 225 -29.98 4.75 31.68
CA LYS A 225 -29.89 3.27 31.75
C LYS A 225 -28.50 2.71 31.50
N TYR A 226 -27.62 3.47 30.86
CA TYR A 226 -26.23 3.07 30.63
C TYR A 226 -25.31 3.49 31.79
N ALA A 227 -25.84 4.17 32.80
CA ALA A 227 -25.09 4.51 34.00
C ALA A 227 -24.95 3.30 34.92
N VAL A 228 -23.80 3.17 35.57
CA VAL A 228 -23.53 2.10 36.53
C VAL A 228 -23.54 2.68 37.95
N GLY A 229 -24.52 2.27 38.75
CA GLY A 229 -24.69 2.76 40.12
C GLY A 229 -25.08 4.23 40.17
N ASN A 230 -24.50 4.98 41.12
CA ASN A 230 -24.76 6.41 41.32
C ASN A 230 -23.65 7.28 40.71
N GLU A 231 -23.17 6.92 39.53
CA GLU A 231 -22.07 7.62 38.86
C GLU A 231 -22.50 8.98 38.27
N GLY A 232 -21.55 9.92 38.20
CA GLY A 232 -21.78 11.25 37.64
C GLY A 232 -21.81 11.28 36.11
N TYR A 233 -22.32 12.40 35.56
CA TYR A 233 -22.46 12.62 34.11
C TYR A 233 -21.15 12.47 33.31
N GLU A 234 -20.00 12.72 33.92
CA GLU A 234 -18.69 12.58 33.27
C GLU A 234 -18.31 11.10 33.03
N ALA A 235 -18.59 10.23 33.99
CA ALA A 235 -18.34 8.80 33.87
C ALA A 235 -19.26 8.17 32.81
N LEU A 236 -20.54 8.56 32.83
CA LEU A 236 -21.50 8.17 31.80
C LEU A 236 -21.09 8.69 30.41
N ALA A 237 -20.59 9.93 30.32
CA ALA A 237 -20.10 10.49 29.06
C ALA A 237 -18.92 9.69 28.51
N SER A 238 -17.97 9.26 29.35
CA SER A 238 -16.84 8.42 28.90
C SER A 238 -17.34 7.10 28.30
N ARG A 239 -18.30 6.44 28.96
CA ARG A 239 -18.88 5.19 28.45
C ARG A 239 -19.62 5.38 27.14
N LEU A 240 -20.39 6.45 27.02
CA LEU A 240 -21.10 6.78 25.78
C LEU A 240 -20.13 7.09 24.63
N LYS A 241 -18.97 7.71 24.91
CA LYS A 241 -17.91 7.91 23.91
C LYS A 241 -17.34 6.59 23.41
N ASP A 242 -17.14 5.62 24.29
CA ASP A 242 -16.71 4.28 23.89
C ASP A 242 -17.79 3.56 23.07
N MET A 243 -19.06 3.74 23.41
CA MET A 243 -20.18 3.23 22.62
C MET A 243 -20.30 3.87 21.24
N LEU A 244 -19.91 5.14 21.08
CA LEU A 244 -19.88 5.82 19.78
C LEU A 244 -18.77 5.29 18.86
N LYS A 245 -17.72 4.67 19.41
CA LYS A 245 -16.60 4.06 18.65
C LYS A 245 -16.89 2.61 18.21
N ASP A 246 -17.88 1.97 18.83
CA ASP A 246 -18.24 0.57 18.59
C ASP A 246 -19.41 0.50 17.58
N PRO A 247 -19.25 -0.18 16.43
CA PRO A 247 -20.28 -0.21 15.39
C PRO A 247 -21.64 -0.77 15.80
N GLU A 248 -21.67 -1.74 16.71
CA GLU A 248 -22.92 -2.35 17.15
C GLU A 248 -23.58 -1.51 18.24
N LYS A 249 -22.79 -0.89 19.12
CA LYS A 249 -23.33 -0.01 20.18
C LYS A 249 -23.74 1.36 19.64
N GLN A 250 -23.07 1.87 18.61
CA GLN A 250 -23.40 3.16 18.00
C GLN A 250 -24.83 3.14 17.43
N LYS A 251 -25.28 2.00 16.87
CA LYS A 251 -26.66 1.82 16.37
C LYS A 251 -27.73 2.17 17.40
N LEU A 252 -27.49 1.88 18.68
CA LEU A 252 -28.40 2.19 19.79
C LEU A 252 -28.49 3.70 20.07
N LEU A 253 -27.47 4.46 19.68
CA LEU A 253 -27.34 5.89 19.93
C LEU A 253 -27.77 6.74 18.72
N VAL A 254 -27.80 6.18 17.51
CA VAL A 254 -28.18 6.88 16.25
C VAL A 254 -29.49 7.69 16.36
N PRO A 255 -30.58 7.19 16.96
CA PRO A 255 -31.81 7.98 17.10
C PRO A 255 -31.61 9.26 17.92
N HIS A 256 -30.81 9.18 18.99
CA HIS A 256 -30.51 10.31 19.86
C HIS A 256 -29.52 11.27 19.21
N LEU A 257 -28.54 10.75 18.45
CA LEU A 257 -27.61 11.57 17.66
C LEU A 257 -28.34 12.43 16.63
N LYS A 258 -29.32 11.86 15.91
CA LYS A 258 -30.13 12.62 14.96
C LYS A 258 -30.96 13.71 15.64
N LYS A 259 -31.54 13.43 16.81
CA LYS A 259 -32.23 14.45 17.65
C LYS A 259 -31.29 15.59 18.06
N LEU A 260 -30.01 15.28 18.30
CA LEU A 260 -28.97 16.26 18.64
C LEU A 260 -28.36 16.98 17.42
N GLY A 261 -28.89 16.76 16.21
CA GLY A 261 -28.45 17.45 15.00
C GLY A 261 -27.24 16.82 14.31
N PHE A 262 -26.90 15.56 14.63
CA PHE A 262 -25.86 14.84 13.89
C PHE A 262 -26.31 14.58 12.44
N ASN A 263 -25.59 15.15 11.48
CA ASN A 263 -25.80 14.93 10.05
C ASN A 263 -24.62 14.12 9.46
N PRO A 264 -24.84 12.90 8.94
CA PRO A 264 -23.77 12.02 8.47
C PRO A 264 -23.16 12.41 7.11
N LYS A 265 -23.23 13.69 6.72
CA LYS A 265 -22.61 14.20 5.49
C LYS A 265 -21.70 15.39 5.80
N SER A 266 -20.40 15.12 5.84
CA SER A 266 -19.36 16.06 5.44
C SER A 266 -18.01 15.32 5.35
N SER A 267 -17.52 15.21 4.12
CA SER A 267 -16.19 14.74 3.67
C SER A 267 -15.98 13.23 3.55
#